data_AF-A0A016UFS3-F1
#
_entry.id   AF-A0A016UFS3-F1
#
_cell.length_a   1.000
_cell.length_b   1.000
_cell.length_c   1.000
_cell.angle_alpha   90.00
_cell.angle_beta   90.00
_cell.angle_gamma   90.00
#
_symmetry.space_group_name_H-M   'P 1'
#
loop_
_entity.id
_entity.type
_entity.pdbx_description
1 polymer ?
#
loop_
_entity_poly.entity_id
_entity_poly.type
_entity_poly.pdbx_seq_one_letter_code
_entity_poly.pdbx_strand_id
1 'polypeptide(L)'
;MALHFHKRQIVLSASTLKTLVSRYRDYSKEIEYATIDEENYQKCRSTVALLRSSIRQIKEARENLQGLYDDIREEYRNCKNKSEKKDIMVEIEQIEEESQLLTAIAEANDLIFMITARLDESKNICENMEIKLGYLTIRTQRDDNPNRDDLETRDHNDEEVEQTSIQSDPNGTQNVRSGTSNNVVSSVHRSVKPPQASLPKFYGNPEDFSEYWAIFEALVHNSKELDVIEKILLLKESLKGRA
;
A
#
# COMPACT_ATOMS: atom_id res chain seq x y z
N MET A 1 0.49 -29.09 -33.44
CA MET A 1 0.97 -28.22 -32.36
C MET A 1 -0.18 -27.94 -31.41
N ALA A 2 0.10 -27.69 -30.13
CA ALA A 2 -0.87 -27.79 -29.04
C ALA A 2 -1.47 -26.43 -28.61
N LEU A 3 -1.75 -25.55 -29.57
CA LEU A 3 -2.43 -24.26 -29.33
C LEU A 3 -3.84 -24.42 -28.72
N HIS A 4 -4.44 -25.61 -28.86
CA HIS A 4 -5.67 -25.98 -28.17
C HIS A 4 -5.60 -25.75 -26.64
N PHE A 5 -4.42 -25.87 -26.01
CA PHE A 5 -4.27 -25.57 -24.58
C PHE A 5 -4.40 -24.08 -24.28
N HIS A 6 -3.85 -23.21 -25.13
CA HIS A 6 -3.96 -21.76 -24.97
C HIS A 6 -5.38 -21.27 -25.25
N LYS A 7 -6.05 -21.84 -26.26
CA LYS A 7 -7.44 -21.51 -26.59
C LYS A 7 -8.37 -21.58 -25.38
N ARG A 8 -8.35 -22.71 -24.66
CA ARG A 8 -9.23 -22.90 -23.48
C ARG A 8 -8.91 -21.89 -22.37
N GLN A 9 -7.63 -21.62 -22.13
CA GLN A 9 -7.19 -20.68 -21.10
C GLN A 9 -7.59 -19.24 -21.45
N ILE A 10 -7.42 -18.83 -22.70
CA ILE A 10 -7.80 -17.50 -23.17
C ILE A 10 -9.31 -17.30 -23.05
N VAL A 11 -10.12 -18.26 -23.51
CA VAL A 11 -11.58 -18.16 -23.42
C VAL A 11 -12.04 -18.02 -21.96
N LEU A 12 -11.47 -18.82 -21.05
CA LEU A 12 -11.81 -18.75 -19.62
C LEU A 12 -11.35 -17.42 -18.98
N SER A 13 -10.14 -16.97 -19.32
CA SER A 13 -9.57 -15.71 -18.81
C SER A 13 -10.39 -14.51 -19.31
N ALA A 14 -10.76 -14.49 -20.59
CA ALA A 14 -11.65 -13.48 -21.17
C ALA A 14 -13.03 -13.47 -20.50
N SER A 15 -13.64 -14.64 -20.26
CA SER A 15 -14.91 -14.74 -19.52
C SER A 15 -14.80 -14.20 -18.09
N THR A 16 -13.68 -14.49 -17.42
CA THR A 16 -13.40 -13.98 -16.07
C THR A 16 -13.28 -12.46 -16.08
N LEU A 17 -12.52 -11.90 -17.03
CA LEU A 17 -12.35 -10.47 -17.19
C LEU A 17 -13.69 -9.77 -17.47
N LYS A 18 -14.49 -10.29 -18.40
CA LYS A 18 -15.85 -9.77 -18.69
C LYS A 18 -16.74 -9.77 -17.44
N THR A 19 -16.66 -10.82 -16.63
CA THR A 19 -17.40 -10.92 -15.37
C THR A 19 -16.98 -9.83 -14.38
N LEU A 20 -15.66 -9.61 -14.23
CA LEU A 20 -15.12 -8.54 -13.36
C LEU A 20 -15.53 -7.15 -13.87
N VAL A 21 -15.43 -6.92 -15.17
CA VAL A 21 -15.86 -5.66 -15.81
C VAL A 21 -17.34 -5.40 -15.54
N SER A 22 -18.20 -6.39 -15.75
CA SER A 22 -19.64 -6.27 -15.46
C SER A 22 -19.89 -6.02 -13.98
N ARG A 23 -19.21 -6.74 -13.08
CA ARG A 23 -19.40 -6.64 -11.63
C ARG A 23 -19.02 -5.27 -11.10
N TYR A 24 -17.93 -4.69 -11.62
CA TYR A 24 -17.38 -3.44 -11.11
C TYR A 24 -17.86 -2.20 -11.85
N ARG A 25 -18.60 -2.36 -12.95
CA ARG A 25 -19.10 -1.25 -13.78
C ARG A 25 -19.82 -0.18 -12.97
N ASP A 26 -20.66 -0.57 -12.01
CA ASP A 26 -21.44 0.40 -11.24
C ASP A 26 -20.60 1.25 -10.28
N TYR A 27 -19.42 0.80 -9.86
CA TYR A 27 -18.52 1.60 -9.00
C TYR A 27 -17.78 2.71 -9.75
N SER A 28 -17.88 2.75 -11.07
CA SER A 28 -17.40 3.90 -11.87
C SER A 28 -18.31 5.13 -11.76
N LYS A 29 -19.51 4.99 -11.17
CA LYS A 29 -20.47 6.08 -11.01
C LYS A 29 -20.09 6.96 -9.82
N GLU A 30 -20.54 8.21 -9.90
CA GLU A 30 -20.39 9.17 -8.81
C GLU A 30 -21.23 8.77 -7.59
N ILE A 31 -20.63 8.98 -6.41
CA ILE A 31 -21.17 8.77 -5.07
C ILE A 31 -21.11 10.11 -4.35
N GLU A 32 -22.26 10.70 -4.09
CA GLU A 32 -22.38 11.92 -3.29
C GLU A 32 -22.51 11.56 -1.81
N TYR A 33 -21.88 12.36 -0.96
CA TYR A 33 -22.02 12.29 0.50
C TYR A 33 -22.78 13.54 0.96
N ALA A 34 -23.96 13.36 1.54
CA ALA A 34 -24.87 14.45 1.87
C ALA A 34 -24.32 15.36 2.99
N THR A 35 -23.57 14.78 3.93
CA THR A 35 -23.07 15.45 5.13
C THR A 35 -21.67 14.96 5.48
N ILE A 36 -20.98 15.77 6.30
CA ILE A 36 -19.64 15.45 6.81
C ILE A 36 -19.82 15.01 8.26
N ASP A 37 -19.91 13.70 8.42
CA ASP A 37 -20.11 12.99 9.67
C ASP A 37 -19.31 11.68 9.65
N GLU A 38 -19.26 11.00 10.79
CA GLU A 38 -18.46 9.79 10.95
C GLU A 38 -18.97 8.62 10.08
N GLU A 39 -20.28 8.54 9.86
CA GLU A 39 -20.89 7.48 9.06
C GLU A 39 -20.48 7.62 7.58
N ASN A 40 -20.60 8.82 7.03
CA ASN A 40 -20.21 9.13 5.65
C ASN A 40 -18.70 9.04 5.46
N TYR A 41 -17.90 9.43 6.47
CA TYR A 41 -16.45 9.25 6.44
C TYR A 41 -16.08 7.77 6.35
N GLN A 42 -16.69 6.91 7.19
CA GLN A 42 -16.43 5.49 7.15
C GLN A 42 -16.90 4.85 5.84
N LYS A 43 -18.05 5.26 5.31
CA LYS A 43 -18.53 4.85 3.98
C LYS A 43 -17.57 5.27 2.87
N CYS A 44 -16.99 6.47 2.95
CA CYS A 44 -15.97 6.94 2.04
C CYS A 44 -14.73 6.06 2.08
N ARG A 45 -14.23 5.72 3.27
CA ARG A 45 -13.06 4.83 3.44
C ARG A 45 -13.31 3.44 2.86
N SER A 46 -14.48 2.86 3.13
CA SER A 46 -14.88 1.57 2.55
C SER A 46 -14.94 1.63 1.03
N THR A 47 -15.47 2.73 0.47
CA THR A 47 -15.51 2.97 -0.98
C THR A 47 -14.09 3.03 -1.56
N VAL A 48 -13.18 3.80 -0.96
CA VAL A 48 -11.77 3.88 -1.39
C VAL A 48 -11.11 2.50 -1.38
N ALA A 49 -11.34 1.69 -0.34
CA ALA A 49 -10.80 0.34 -0.26
C ALA A 49 -11.36 -0.58 -1.36
N LEU A 50 -12.66 -0.50 -1.63
CA LEU A 50 -13.33 -1.27 -2.67
C LEU A 50 -12.84 -0.89 -4.07
N LEU A 51 -12.76 0.40 -4.37
CA LEU A 51 -12.25 0.90 -5.65
C LEU A 51 -10.80 0.43 -5.88
N ARG A 52 -9.91 0.55 -4.88
CA ARG A 52 -8.54 0.03 -4.95
C ARG A 52 -8.50 -1.47 -5.26
N SER A 53 -9.29 -2.26 -4.54
CA SER A 53 -9.36 -3.71 -4.74
C SER A 53 -9.88 -4.08 -6.12
N SER A 54 -10.88 -3.36 -6.62
CA SER A 54 -11.47 -3.60 -7.96
C SER A 54 -10.47 -3.29 -9.08
N ILE A 55 -9.75 -2.16 -9.00
CA ILE A 55 -8.69 -1.81 -9.96
C ILE A 55 -7.64 -2.93 -10.01
N ARG A 56 -7.20 -3.41 -8.83
CA ARG A 56 -6.20 -4.48 -8.75
C ARG A 56 -6.68 -5.76 -9.45
N GLN A 57 -7.88 -6.22 -9.11
CA GLN A 57 -8.44 -7.46 -9.69
C GLN A 57 -8.63 -7.37 -11.21
N ILE A 58 -9.13 -6.23 -11.72
CA ILE A 58 -9.32 -6.04 -13.16
C ILE A 58 -7.95 -5.96 -13.86
N LYS A 59 -6.97 -5.25 -13.28
CA LYS A 59 -5.61 -5.17 -13.83
C LYS A 59 -4.94 -6.53 -13.93
N GLU A 60 -4.97 -7.31 -12.87
CA GLU A 60 -4.37 -8.65 -12.81
C GLU A 60 -5.03 -9.59 -13.83
N ALA A 61 -6.36 -9.64 -13.88
CA ALA A 61 -7.08 -10.46 -14.87
C ALA A 61 -6.78 -10.03 -16.32
N ARG A 62 -6.70 -8.72 -16.58
CA ARG A 62 -6.35 -8.17 -17.88
C ARG A 62 -4.92 -8.51 -18.27
N GLU A 63 -3.96 -8.35 -17.36
CA GLU A 63 -2.54 -8.66 -17.60
C GLU A 63 -2.34 -10.15 -17.89
N ASN A 64 -3.03 -11.02 -17.15
CA ASN A 64 -3.02 -12.45 -17.41
C ASN A 64 -3.58 -12.80 -18.81
N LEU A 65 -4.69 -12.19 -19.21
CA LEU A 65 -5.26 -12.40 -20.56
C LEU A 65 -4.35 -11.86 -21.67
N GLN A 66 -3.77 -10.68 -21.46
CA GLN A 66 -2.83 -10.06 -22.40
C GLN A 66 -1.58 -10.93 -22.58
N GLY A 67 -1.02 -11.46 -21.49
CA GLY A 67 0.13 -12.37 -21.53
C GLY A 67 -0.15 -13.62 -22.38
N LEU A 68 -1.28 -14.29 -22.15
CA LEU A 68 -1.69 -15.45 -22.97
C LEU A 68 -1.82 -15.12 -24.46
N TYR A 69 -2.33 -13.92 -24.78
CA TYR A 69 -2.44 -13.48 -26.17
C TYR A 69 -1.08 -13.16 -26.79
N ASP A 70 -0.18 -12.55 -26.01
CA ASP A 70 1.17 -12.24 -26.47
C ASP A 70 2.00 -13.50 -26.71
N ASP A 71 1.83 -14.55 -25.91
CA ASP A 71 2.46 -15.87 -26.11
C ASP A 71 2.07 -16.47 -27.47
N ILE A 72 0.77 -16.49 -27.81
CA ILE A 72 0.32 -17.00 -29.12
C ILE A 72 0.86 -16.13 -30.27
N ARG A 73 0.87 -14.80 -30.09
CA ARG A 73 1.42 -13.87 -31.09
C ARG A 73 2.92 -14.08 -31.28
N GLU A 74 3.64 -14.43 -30.23
CA GLU A 74 5.05 -14.79 -30.30
C GLU A 74 5.27 -16.12 -31.02
N GLU A 75 4.47 -17.16 -30.73
CA GLU A 75 4.51 -18.43 -31.48
C GLU A 75 4.31 -18.19 -32.98
N TYR A 76 3.34 -17.35 -33.37
CA TYR A 76 3.12 -16.95 -34.76
C TYR A 76 4.33 -16.23 -35.39
N ARG A 77 4.96 -15.30 -34.65
CA ARG A 77 6.14 -14.55 -35.13
C ARG A 77 7.34 -15.47 -35.32
N ASN A 78 7.54 -16.41 -34.40
CA ASN A 78 8.69 -17.31 -34.37
C ASN A 78 8.54 -18.52 -35.29
N CYS A 79 7.34 -18.81 -35.78
CA CYS A 79 7.08 -19.90 -36.71
C CYS A 79 7.76 -19.67 -38.08
N LYS A 80 8.71 -20.55 -38.43
CA LYS A 80 9.44 -20.53 -39.71
C LYS A 80 8.70 -21.26 -40.83
N ASN A 81 7.89 -22.26 -40.50
CA ASN A 81 7.16 -23.05 -41.48
C ASN A 81 5.90 -22.30 -41.96
N LYS A 82 5.78 -22.08 -43.27
CA LYS A 82 4.66 -21.33 -43.86
C LYS A 82 3.31 -22.02 -43.66
N SER A 83 3.27 -23.35 -43.67
CA SER A 83 2.01 -24.10 -43.47
C SER A 83 1.53 -23.94 -42.03
N GLU A 84 2.41 -24.25 -41.07
CA GLU A 84 2.10 -24.10 -39.64
C GLU A 84 1.74 -22.66 -39.29
N LYS A 85 2.45 -21.67 -39.85
CA LYS A 85 2.13 -20.26 -39.64
C LYS A 85 0.71 -19.88 -40.10
N LYS A 86 0.21 -20.52 -41.15
CA LYS A 86 -1.18 -20.34 -41.61
C LYS A 86 -2.16 -20.99 -40.64
N ASP A 87 -1.84 -22.18 -40.13
CA ASP A 87 -2.67 -22.88 -39.16
C ASP A 87 -2.78 -22.09 -37.84
N ILE A 88 -1.68 -21.53 -37.35
CA ILE A 88 -1.65 -20.66 -36.16
C ILE A 88 -2.50 -19.40 -36.37
N MET A 89 -2.45 -18.79 -37.55
CA MET A 89 -3.26 -17.60 -37.87
C MET A 89 -4.75 -17.89 -37.80
N VAL A 90 -5.19 -19.01 -38.39
CA VAL A 90 -6.60 -19.44 -38.34
C VAL A 90 -7.04 -19.70 -36.90
N GLU A 91 -6.16 -20.27 -36.07
CA GLU A 91 -6.46 -20.52 -34.66
C GLU A 91 -6.54 -19.22 -33.84
N ILE A 92 -5.69 -18.22 -34.10
CA ILE A 92 -5.80 -16.88 -33.50
C ILE A 92 -7.15 -16.24 -33.85
N GLU A 93 -7.55 -16.29 -35.13
CA GLU A 93 -8.84 -15.74 -35.59
C GLU A 93 -10.01 -16.43 -34.86
N GLN A 94 -9.97 -17.76 -34.75
CA GLN A 94 -10.99 -18.51 -34.02
C GLN A 94 -11.02 -18.16 -32.52
N ILE A 95 -9.85 -18.00 -31.89
CA ILE A 95 -9.76 -17.58 -30.49
C ILE A 95 -10.38 -16.20 -30.31
N GLU A 96 -10.13 -15.26 -31.22
CA GLU A 96 -10.72 -13.92 -31.15
C GLU A 96 -12.24 -13.97 -31.32
N GLU A 97 -12.76 -14.74 -32.28
CA GLU A 97 -14.20 -14.88 -32.48
C GLU A 97 -14.91 -15.46 -31.24
N GLU A 98 -14.32 -16.47 -30.60
CA GLU A 98 -14.93 -17.13 -29.44
C GLU A 98 -14.79 -16.32 -28.15
N SER A 99 -13.63 -15.70 -27.92
CA SER A 99 -13.31 -15.02 -26.65
C SER A 99 -13.64 -13.53 -26.67
N GLN A 100 -13.58 -12.88 -27.83
CA GLN A 100 -13.58 -11.43 -28.00
C GLN A 100 -12.56 -10.76 -27.06
N LEU A 101 -11.34 -11.32 -26.99
CA LEU A 101 -10.36 -10.93 -25.98
C LEU A 101 -9.96 -9.46 -26.14
N LEU A 102 -9.80 -8.97 -27.37
CA LEU A 102 -9.36 -7.59 -27.60
C LEU A 102 -10.42 -6.59 -27.11
N THR A 103 -11.70 -6.89 -27.35
CA THR A 103 -12.82 -6.11 -26.80
C THR A 103 -12.83 -6.17 -25.28
N ALA A 104 -12.66 -7.35 -24.68
CA ALA A 104 -12.64 -7.50 -23.22
C ALA A 104 -11.49 -6.72 -22.57
N ILE A 105 -10.31 -6.71 -23.19
CA ILE A 105 -9.15 -5.93 -22.73
C ILE A 105 -9.42 -4.43 -22.85
N ALA A 106 -10.00 -3.97 -23.96
CA ALA A 106 -10.36 -2.58 -24.16
C ALA A 106 -11.37 -2.09 -23.10
N GLU A 107 -12.47 -2.82 -22.90
CA GLU A 107 -13.48 -2.50 -21.89
C GLU A 107 -12.91 -2.50 -20.47
N ALA A 108 -11.98 -3.41 -20.17
CA ALA A 108 -11.30 -3.45 -18.88
C ALA A 108 -10.41 -2.23 -18.67
N ASN A 109 -9.68 -1.78 -19.70
CA ASN A 109 -8.86 -0.57 -19.63
C ASN A 109 -9.71 0.68 -19.40
N ASP A 110 -10.82 0.82 -20.13
CA ASP A 110 -11.74 1.93 -19.96
C ASP A 110 -12.30 1.95 -18.53
N LEU A 111 -12.72 0.79 -18.01
CA LEU A 111 -13.23 0.70 -16.66
C LEU A 111 -12.16 0.98 -15.61
N ILE A 112 -10.91 0.51 -15.77
CA ILE A 112 -9.79 0.84 -14.90
C ILE A 112 -9.60 2.35 -14.84
N PHE A 113 -9.63 3.03 -15.99
CA PHE A 113 -9.48 4.48 -16.06
C PHE A 113 -10.59 5.19 -15.28
N MET A 114 -11.84 4.81 -15.52
CA MET A 114 -13.00 5.39 -14.84
C MET A 114 -12.97 5.16 -13.33
N ILE A 115 -12.68 3.94 -12.87
CA ILE A 115 -12.58 3.63 -11.44
C ILE A 115 -11.38 4.33 -10.80
N THR A 116 -10.27 4.55 -11.53
CA THR A 116 -9.11 5.30 -11.02
C THR A 116 -9.46 6.77 -10.78
N ALA A 117 -10.14 7.42 -11.73
CA ALA A 117 -10.63 8.79 -11.54
C ALA A 117 -11.55 8.87 -10.30
N ARG A 118 -12.50 7.93 -10.19
CA ARG A 118 -13.41 7.86 -9.05
C ARG A 118 -12.72 7.59 -7.72
N LEU A 119 -11.65 6.79 -7.74
CA LEU A 119 -10.82 6.52 -6.56
C LEU A 119 -10.15 7.80 -6.08
N ASP A 120 -9.59 8.59 -6.98
CA ASP A 120 -8.89 9.82 -6.64
C ASP A 120 -9.85 10.90 -6.12
N GLU A 121 -11.03 11.02 -6.72
CA GLU A 121 -12.13 11.83 -6.19
C GLU A 121 -12.53 11.39 -4.77
N SER A 122 -12.75 10.09 -4.57
CA SER A 122 -13.15 9.54 -3.27
C SER A 122 -12.06 9.74 -2.21
N LYS A 123 -10.78 9.63 -2.56
CA LYS A 123 -9.66 9.93 -1.63
C LYS A 123 -9.69 11.39 -1.20
N ASN A 124 -9.86 12.31 -2.14
CA ASN A 124 -9.93 13.74 -1.84
C ASN A 124 -11.10 14.07 -0.91
N ILE A 125 -12.27 13.49 -1.18
CA ILE A 125 -13.44 13.62 -0.30
C ILE A 125 -13.13 13.09 1.11
N CYS A 126 -12.55 11.90 1.22
CA CYS A 126 -12.18 11.31 2.49
C CYS A 126 -11.16 12.19 3.25
N GLU A 127 -10.15 12.72 2.58
CA GLU A 127 -9.15 13.62 3.19
C GLU A 127 -9.79 14.91 3.72
N ASN A 128 -10.70 15.51 2.95
CA ASN A 128 -11.45 16.69 3.38
C ASN A 128 -12.34 16.40 4.61
N MET A 129 -12.98 15.23 4.64
CA MET A 129 -13.75 14.78 5.81
C MET A 129 -12.82 14.56 7.02
N GLU A 130 -11.66 13.95 6.81
CA GLU A 130 -10.66 13.68 7.86
C GLU A 130 -10.15 14.98 8.52
N ILE A 131 -9.93 16.02 7.72
CA ILE A 131 -9.57 17.37 8.21
C ILE A 131 -10.73 17.98 9.02
N LYS A 132 -11.95 17.96 8.48
CA LYS A 132 -13.12 18.59 9.11
C LYS A 132 -13.58 17.90 10.40
N LEU A 133 -13.39 16.58 10.48
CA LEU A 133 -13.62 15.79 11.70
C LEU A 133 -12.47 15.91 12.70
N GLY A 134 -11.35 16.54 12.33
CA GLY A 134 -10.22 16.80 13.21
C GLY A 134 -9.25 15.62 13.37
N TYR A 135 -9.39 14.56 12.57
CA TYR A 135 -8.46 13.43 12.55
C TYR A 135 -7.11 13.79 11.93
N LEU A 136 -7.12 14.68 10.93
CA LEU A 136 -5.91 15.18 10.29
C LEU A 136 -5.70 16.66 10.66
N THR A 137 -4.72 16.93 11.52
CA THR A 137 -4.28 18.30 11.80
C THR A 137 -3.36 18.77 10.67
N ILE A 138 -3.84 19.66 9.80
CA ILE A 138 -2.97 20.33 8.84
C ILE A 138 -2.02 21.22 9.65
N ARG A 139 -0.74 20.82 9.77
CA ARG A 139 0.33 21.77 10.12
C ARG A 139 0.56 22.68 8.91
N THR A 140 -0.30 23.68 8.73
CA THR A 140 0.00 24.80 7.84
C THR A 140 0.96 25.75 8.58
N GLN A 141 2.26 25.42 8.61
CA GLN A 141 3.30 26.45 8.57
C GLN A 141 3.54 26.66 7.08
N ARG A 142 2.95 27.67 6.41
CA ARG A 142 3.58 28.99 6.25
C ARG A 142 5.11 28.90 6.34
N ASP A 143 5.70 28.48 5.24
CA ASP A 143 7.03 28.87 4.83
C ASP A 143 7.10 30.41 4.80
N ASP A 144 7.53 30.99 5.91
CA ASP A 144 8.16 32.31 5.95
C ASP A 144 9.52 32.15 6.61
N ASN A 145 10.47 31.54 5.90
CA ASN A 145 11.88 31.86 6.12
C ASN A 145 12.69 31.66 4.82
N PRO A 146 13.09 32.74 4.13
CA PRO A 146 14.00 32.66 3.01
C PRO A 146 15.41 32.65 3.56
N ASN A 147 16.04 31.47 3.64
CA ASN A 147 17.49 31.42 3.55
C ASN A 147 17.89 30.32 2.57
N ARG A 148 18.26 30.81 1.38
CA ARG A 148 19.09 30.15 0.39
C ARG A 148 20.38 29.65 1.04
N ASP A 149 20.78 28.44 0.68
CA ASP A 149 21.98 28.18 -0.14
C ASP A 149 22.02 26.66 -0.39
N ASP A 150 21.62 26.25 -1.60
CA ASP A 150 22.44 25.58 -2.64
C ASP A 150 22.34 24.04 -2.55
N LEU A 151 21.59 23.41 -3.46
CA LEU A 151 22.09 22.71 -4.67
C LEU A 151 23.16 21.65 -4.31
N GLU A 152 23.01 20.35 -4.58
CA GLU A 152 22.61 19.73 -5.84
C GLU A 152 22.13 18.27 -5.66
N THR A 153 21.18 17.92 -6.52
CA THR A 153 21.04 16.65 -7.24
C THR A 153 22.23 15.67 -7.20
N ARG A 154 21.98 14.40 -6.83
CA ARG A 154 22.43 13.25 -7.61
C ARG A 154 21.79 11.93 -7.17
N ASP A 155 20.87 11.50 -8.00
CA ASP A 155 20.52 10.10 -8.29
C ASP A 155 21.80 9.32 -8.65
N HIS A 156 22.00 8.09 -8.16
CA HIS A 156 22.65 6.96 -8.86
C HIS A 156 22.61 5.67 -8.02
N ASN A 157 22.26 4.60 -8.74
CA ASN A 157 22.12 3.20 -8.39
C ASN A 157 23.36 2.49 -7.80
N ASP A 158 23.02 1.41 -7.10
CA ASP A 158 23.62 0.04 -7.08
C ASP A 158 24.98 -0.30 -6.45
N GLU A 159 24.90 -1.47 -5.77
CA GLU A 159 25.89 -2.52 -5.53
C GLU A 159 27.03 -2.34 -4.51
N GLU A 160 26.82 -3.01 -3.36
CA GLU A 160 27.57 -4.16 -2.83
C GLU A 160 29.08 -4.04 -2.45
N VAL A 161 29.39 -4.75 -1.35
CA VAL A 161 30.69 -5.30 -0.89
C VAL A 161 31.49 -4.52 0.16
N GLU A 162 31.54 -5.14 1.36
CA GLU A 162 32.65 -5.33 2.34
C GLU A 162 33.65 -4.16 2.61
N GLN A 163 34.16 -3.87 3.81
CA GLN A 163 34.59 -4.73 4.90
C GLN A 163 35.11 -3.83 6.06
N THR A 164 34.97 -4.31 7.30
CA THR A 164 35.87 -4.13 8.47
C THR A 164 36.23 -2.76 9.06
N SER A 165 35.82 -2.60 10.33
CA SER A 165 36.61 -2.32 11.54
C SER A 165 37.93 -1.52 11.43
N ILE A 166 38.08 -0.48 12.26
CA ILE A 166 38.85 -0.51 13.53
C ILE A 166 38.78 0.85 14.25
N GLN A 167 38.69 0.75 15.59
CA GLN A 167 38.78 1.77 16.63
C GLN A 167 39.94 2.76 16.47
N SER A 168 39.83 3.95 17.09
CA SER A 168 40.82 4.49 18.06
C SER A 168 40.41 5.89 18.56
N ASP A 169 40.02 5.97 19.83
CA ASP A 169 40.22 7.15 20.71
C ASP A 169 41.74 7.39 20.89
N PRO A 170 42.23 8.61 21.21
CA PRO A 170 42.34 9.01 22.63
C PRO A 170 42.33 10.52 22.96
N ASN A 171 41.99 10.82 24.23
CA ASN A 171 42.50 11.86 25.16
C ASN A 171 42.76 13.30 24.64
N GLY A 172 42.43 14.39 25.34
CA GLY A 172 42.04 14.60 26.73
C GLY A 172 42.34 16.06 27.15
N THR A 173 41.85 16.42 28.35
CA THR A 173 42.39 17.46 29.27
C THR A 173 41.88 18.91 29.18
N GLN A 174 40.95 19.20 30.11
CA GLN A 174 40.86 20.28 31.13
C GLN A 174 41.30 21.74 30.84
N ASN A 175 40.41 22.70 31.13
CA ASN A 175 40.50 23.71 32.22
C ASN A 175 39.39 24.79 32.09
N VAL A 176 38.50 25.03 33.07
CA VAL A 176 38.57 25.98 34.23
C VAL A 176 37.66 27.22 34.07
N ARG A 177 36.59 27.22 34.89
CA ARG A 177 35.96 28.31 35.70
C ARG A 177 35.47 29.63 35.04
N SER A 178 34.18 29.92 35.19
CA SER A 178 33.61 30.82 36.24
C SER A 178 32.25 31.42 35.85
N GLY A 179 31.27 31.22 36.74
CA GLY A 179 30.23 32.17 37.17
C GLY A 179 29.33 32.87 36.14
N THR A 180 28.01 32.66 36.25
CA THR A 180 27.09 33.60 36.92
C THR A 180 25.67 33.04 36.84
N SER A 181 25.07 32.80 38.01
CA SER A 181 23.65 32.47 38.18
C SER A 181 22.74 33.54 37.56
N ASN A 182 21.68 33.11 36.89
CA ASN A 182 20.42 33.84 36.88
C ASN A 182 19.24 32.86 36.89
N ASN A 183 18.56 32.84 38.03
CA ASN A 183 17.28 32.19 38.27
C ASN A 183 16.20 32.81 37.37
N VAL A 184 15.51 31.99 36.57
CA VAL A 184 14.17 32.32 36.06
C VAL A 184 13.22 31.20 36.46
N VAL A 185 12.32 31.59 37.37
CA VAL A 185 11.09 30.99 37.87
C VAL A 185 10.60 29.76 37.07
N SER A 186 10.66 28.62 37.74
CA SER A 186 10.06 27.36 37.32
C SER A 186 8.53 27.46 37.31
N SER A 187 7.95 27.51 36.11
CA SER A 187 6.55 27.20 35.89
C SER A 187 6.31 25.71 36.18
N VAL A 188 5.82 25.42 37.38
CA VAL A 188 5.35 24.08 37.78
C VAL A 188 4.02 23.80 37.07
N HIS A 189 4.08 23.35 35.82
CA HIS A 189 3.03 22.50 35.28
C HIS A 189 3.39 21.07 35.66
N ARG A 190 2.78 20.55 36.74
CA ARG A 190 2.77 19.10 36.96
C ARG A 190 2.01 18.50 35.79
N SER A 191 2.74 18.05 34.77
CA SER A 191 2.22 17.12 33.79
C SER A 191 1.86 15.85 34.57
N VAL A 192 0.57 15.68 34.83
CA VAL A 192 0.05 14.41 35.34
C VAL A 192 0.25 13.44 34.18
N LYS A 193 1.31 12.63 34.27
CA LYS A 193 1.53 11.54 33.32
C LYS A 193 0.24 10.71 33.27
N PRO A 194 -0.36 10.50 32.09
CA PRO A 194 -1.46 9.58 31.96
C PRO A 194 -1.06 8.24 32.57
N PRO A 195 -1.99 7.47 33.17
CA PRO A 195 -1.69 6.12 33.62
C PRO A 195 -1.05 5.38 32.44
N GLN A 196 0.22 4.98 32.57
CA GLN A 196 0.83 4.09 31.58
C GLN A 196 0.02 2.80 31.66
N ALA A 197 -0.85 2.59 30.67
CA ALA A 197 -1.63 1.37 30.55
C ALA A 197 -0.64 0.21 30.54
N SER A 198 -0.65 -0.59 31.61
CA SER A 198 0.22 -1.74 31.70
C SER A 198 -0.21 -2.74 30.63
N LEU A 199 0.74 -3.17 29.80
CA LEU A 199 0.48 -4.16 28.77
C LEU A 199 -0.09 -5.45 29.41
N PRO A 200 -1.26 -5.94 28.99
CA PRO A 200 -1.87 -7.13 29.56
C PRO A 200 -0.97 -8.35 29.37
N LYS A 201 -1.00 -9.28 30.32
CA LYS A 201 -0.26 -10.54 30.20
C LYS A 201 -1.09 -11.55 29.41
N PHE A 202 -0.48 -12.21 28.43
CA PHE A 202 -1.09 -13.29 27.67
C PHE A 202 -0.61 -14.65 28.19
N TYR A 203 -1.55 -15.53 28.52
CA TYR A 203 -1.26 -16.82 29.16
C TYR A 203 -1.33 -18.03 28.21
N GLY A 204 -1.54 -17.79 26.91
CA GLY A 204 -1.64 -18.86 25.90
C GLY A 204 -3.07 -19.37 25.64
N ASN A 205 -4.10 -18.73 26.20
CA ASN A 205 -5.50 -19.07 25.91
C ASN A 205 -5.92 -18.51 24.54
N PRO A 206 -6.39 -19.35 23.60
CA PRO A 206 -6.80 -18.87 22.27
C PRO A 206 -7.98 -17.90 22.28
N GLU A 207 -8.91 -18.05 23.23
CA GLU A 207 -10.10 -17.19 23.34
C GLU A 207 -9.72 -15.74 23.69
N ASP A 208 -8.69 -15.57 24.53
CA ASP A 208 -8.22 -14.26 25.00
C ASP A 208 -7.25 -13.59 23.99
N PHE A 209 -6.82 -14.32 22.96
CA PHE A 209 -5.79 -13.84 22.03
C PHE A 209 -6.26 -12.61 21.23
N SER A 210 -7.52 -12.59 20.79
CA SER A 210 -8.06 -11.46 20.02
C SER A 210 -8.07 -10.17 20.82
N GLU A 211 -8.41 -10.23 22.11
CA GLU A 211 -8.45 -9.07 22.99
C GLU A 211 -7.03 -8.60 23.35
N TYR A 212 -6.14 -9.55 23.67
CA TYR A 212 -4.73 -9.25 23.91
C TYR A 212 -4.06 -8.61 22.69
N TRP A 213 -4.26 -9.16 21.49
CA TRP A 213 -3.65 -8.66 20.26
C TRP A 213 -4.12 -7.25 19.94
N ALA A 214 -5.41 -6.94 20.11
CA ALA A 214 -5.93 -5.59 19.88
C ALA A 214 -5.22 -4.54 20.76
N ILE A 215 -4.95 -4.88 22.03
CA ILE A 215 -4.26 -3.98 22.96
C ILE A 215 -2.76 -3.89 22.62
N PHE A 216 -2.11 -5.01 22.32
CA PHE A 216 -0.70 -5.04 21.91
C PHE A 216 -0.46 -4.28 20.60
N GLU A 217 -1.38 -4.42 19.65
CA GLU A 217 -1.31 -3.80 18.33
C GLU A 217 -1.43 -2.27 18.43
N ALA A 218 -2.38 -1.79 19.23
CA ALA A 218 -2.61 -0.36 19.45
C ALA A 218 -1.48 0.32 20.25
N LEU A 219 -0.94 -0.35 21.28
CA LEU A 219 0.03 0.26 22.20
C LEU A 219 1.49 0.04 21.77
N VAL A 220 1.80 -1.07 21.10
CA VAL A 220 3.18 -1.50 20.82
C VAL A 220 3.43 -1.65 19.32
N HIS A 221 2.62 -2.45 18.60
CA HIS A 221 2.92 -2.77 17.19
C HIS A 221 2.89 -1.53 16.29
N ASN A 222 1.84 -0.71 16.43
CA ASN A 222 1.63 0.49 15.60
C ASN A 222 2.40 1.73 16.10
N SER A 223 3.08 1.64 17.26
CA SER A 223 3.87 2.76 17.78
C SER A 223 5.10 3.01 16.89
N LYS A 224 5.29 4.26 16.47
CA LYS A 224 6.49 4.72 15.72
C LYS A 224 7.62 5.17 16.64
N GLU A 225 7.36 5.26 17.94
CA GLU A 225 8.33 5.68 18.95
C GLU A 225 9.16 4.52 19.50
N LEU A 226 8.71 3.28 19.27
CA LEU A 226 9.38 2.06 19.70
C LEU A 226 10.14 1.44 18.54
N ASP A 227 11.40 1.09 18.77
CA ASP A 227 12.18 0.30 17.82
C ASP A 227 11.71 -1.17 17.81
N VAL A 228 12.03 -1.89 16.74
CA VAL A 228 11.69 -3.31 16.55
C VAL A 228 12.14 -4.15 17.74
N ILE A 229 13.33 -3.88 18.28
CA ILE A 229 13.88 -4.60 19.44
C ILE A 229 13.04 -4.35 20.70
N GLU A 230 12.61 -3.11 20.93
CA GLU A 230 11.78 -2.75 22.09
C GLU A 230 10.39 -3.38 21.99
N LYS A 231 9.81 -3.42 20.78
CA LYS A 231 8.55 -4.12 20.51
C LYS A 231 8.65 -5.61 20.83
N ILE A 232 9.75 -6.25 20.43
CA ILE A 232 10.01 -7.68 20.73
C ILE A 232 10.21 -7.90 22.23
N LEU A 233 10.90 -6.99 22.93
CA LEU A 233 11.11 -7.09 24.37
C LEU A 233 9.78 -7.00 25.14
N LEU A 234 8.92 -6.05 24.77
CA LEU A 234 7.60 -5.87 25.36
C LEU A 234 6.67 -7.04 25.06
N LEU A 235 6.72 -7.57 23.83
CA LEU A 235 6.02 -8.81 23.47
C LEU A 235 6.46 -9.92 24.41
N LYS A 236 7.75 -10.22 24.46
CA LYS A 236 8.32 -11.27 25.32
C LYS A 236 7.96 -11.09 26.80
N GLU A 237 7.96 -9.86 27.31
CA GLU A 237 7.61 -9.58 28.70
C GLU A 237 6.12 -9.82 28.99
N SER A 238 5.25 -9.54 28.00
CA SER A 238 3.80 -9.73 28.12
C SER A 238 3.35 -11.18 27.98
N LEU A 239 4.16 -12.05 27.38
CA LEU A 239 3.85 -13.47 27.29
C LEU A 239 4.18 -14.21 28.62
N LYS A 240 3.27 -15.07 29.06
CA LYS A 240 3.41 -15.95 30.23
C LYS A 240 2.92 -17.36 29.90
N GLY A 241 3.52 -18.37 30.51
CA GLY A 241 3.23 -19.78 30.25
C GLY A 241 4.42 -20.51 29.63
N ARG A 242 4.28 -21.83 29.45
CA ARG A 242 5.24 -22.62 28.67
C ARG A 242 4.73 -22.70 27.24
N ALA A 243 5.61 -22.41 26.29
CA ALA A 243 5.38 -22.68 24.88
C ALA A 243 5.33 -24.19 24.63
#